data_AF-A0A2U9AVX2-F1
#
_entry.id   AF-A0A2U9AVX2-F1
#
_cell.length_a   1.000
_cell.length_b   1.000
_cell.length_c   1.000
_cell.angle_alpha   90.00
_cell.angle_beta   90.00
_cell.angle_gamma   90.00
#
_symmetry.space_group_name_H-M   'P 1'
#
loop_
_entity.id
_entity.type
_entity.pdbx_description
1 polymer ?
#
loop_
_entity_poly.entity_id
_entity_poly.type
_entity_poly.pdbx_seq_one_letter_code
_entity_poly.pdbx_strand_id
1 'polypeptide(L)'
;MNRGNMSVWFVLDGVTDDSQATYRCEGNVIYPPPWRKVSSALRVQVLVEGHICKCNKGSGNHGDGPGRRFDWIWMLVVALLSIYSVAVTILAVVNWVKYFWDVKKNSGDS
;
A
#
# COMPACT_ATOMS: atom_id res chain seq x y z
N MET A 1 -11.88 -18.63 44.95
CA MET A 1 -12.97 -17.99 44.18
C MET A 1 -12.78 -18.29 42.69
N ASN A 2 -13.87 -18.60 42.00
CA ASN A 2 -13.92 -19.15 40.64
C ASN A 2 -13.45 -18.12 39.59
N ARG A 3 -12.44 -18.48 38.80
CA ARG A 3 -11.78 -17.61 37.81
C ARG A 3 -12.56 -17.71 36.49
N GLY A 4 -13.77 -17.15 36.48
CA GLY A 4 -14.65 -17.16 35.31
C GLY A 4 -14.02 -16.46 34.12
N ASN A 5 -14.13 -17.08 32.95
CA ASN A 5 -13.54 -16.66 31.67
C ASN A 5 -13.77 -15.15 31.41
N MET A 6 -12.69 -14.36 31.43
CA MET A 6 -12.76 -12.91 31.58
C MET A 6 -12.61 -12.18 30.24
N SER A 7 -13.37 -12.63 29.23
CA SER A 7 -13.40 -12.02 27.91
C SER A 7 -14.84 -11.79 27.49
N VAL A 8 -15.15 -10.55 27.14
CA VAL A 8 -16.43 -10.15 26.56
C VAL A 8 -16.18 -9.80 25.09
N TRP A 9 -16.99 -10.35 24.20
CA TRP A 9 -16.98 -9.99 22.78
C TRP A 9 -18.23 -9.21 22.43
N PHE A 10 -18.08 -8.26 21.52
CA PHE A 10 -19.18 -7.47 20.98
C PHE A 10 -19.17 -7.68 19.47
N VAL A 11 -20.34 -7.94 18.89
CA VAL A 11 -20.54 -8.01 17.44
C VAL A 11 -21.22 -6.73 17.02
N LEU A 12 -20.63 -6.02 16.06
CA LEU A 12 -21.25 -4.86 15.43
C LEU A 12 -21.92 -5.36 14.14
N ASP A 13 -23.25 -5.29 14.10
CA ASP A 13 -24.06 -5.62 12.92
C ASP A 13 -24.67 -4.33 12.34
N GLY A 14 -25.00 -4.34 11.05
CA GLY A 14 -25.65 -3.19 10.39
C GLY A 14 -24.81 -1.91 10.34
N VAL A 15 -23.49 -2.02 10.24
CA VAL A 15 -22.58 -0.87 10.18
C VAL A 15 -22.83 -0.08 8.88
N THR A 16 -23.31 1.16 9.01
CA THR A 16 -23.55 2.15 7.93
C THR A 16 -22.50 3.27 7.94
N ASP A 17 -22.46 4.10 6.89
CA ASP A 17 -21.55 5.25 6.75
C ASP A 17 -21.52 6.15 8.00
N ASP A 18 -22.70 6.43 8.57
CA ASP A 18 -22.83 7.24 9.79
C ASP A 18 -22.26 6.58 11.06
N SER A 19 -22.08 5.26 11.05
CA SER A 19 -21.50 4.49 12.16
C SER A 19 -19.99 4.29 12.02
N GLN A 20 -19.36 4.92 11.03
CA GLN A 20 -17.91 4.95 10.87
C GLN A 20 -17.27 5.72 12.03
N ALA A 21 -16.68 4.99 12.96
CA ALA A 21 -16.02 5.57 14.11
C ALA A 21 -14.93 4.64 14.67
N THR A 22 -14.17 5.18 15.61
CA THR A 22 -13.24 4.38 16.42
C THR A 22 -13.96 3.87 17.65
N TYR A 23 -14.19 2.55 17.69
CA TYR A 23 -14.81 1.88 18.81
C TYR A 23 -13.80 1.51 19.88
N ARG A 24 -14.20 1.63 21.14
CA ARG A 24 -13.38 1.31 22.31
C ARG A 24 -14.23 0.61 23.36
N CYS A 25 -13.70 -0.46 23.93
CA CYS A 25 -14.35 -1.13 25.06
C CYS A 25 -14.07 -0.35 26.36
N GLU A 26 -15.15 0.02 27.04
CA GLU A 26 -15.11 0.58 28.39
C GLU A 26 -15.82 -0.37 29.35
N GLY A 27 -15.12 -0.73 30.42
CA GLY A 27 -15.63 -1.56 31.50
C GLY A 27 -15.59 -0.80 32.81
N ASN A 28 -16.50 -1.15 33.72
CA ASN A 28 -16.54 -0.55 35.04
C ASN A 28 -16.60 -1.63 36.11
N VAL A 29 -15.60 -1.63 36.99
CA VAL A 29 -15.51 -2.57 38.11
C VAL A 29 -16.21 -1.92 39.29
N ILE A 30 -17.42 -2.39 39.57
CA ILE A 30 -18.26 -1.92 40.67
C ILE A 30 -18.04 -2.80 41.91
N TYR A 31 -17.70 -4.07 41.71
CA TYR A 31 -17.49 -5.03 42.77
C TYR A 31 -16.26 -5.92 42.48
N PRO A 32 -15.43 -6.22 43.50
CA PRO A 32 -15.48 -5.67 44.84
C PRO A 32 -15.13 -4.16 44.86
N PRO A 33 -15.71 -3.36 45.77
CA PRO A 33 -15.37 -1.94 45.89
C PRO A 33 -13.86 -1.76 46.06
N PRO A 34 -13.23 -0.69 45.54
CA PRO A 34 -13.80 0.57 45.07
C PRO A 34 -14.13 0.60 43.57
N TRP A 35 -14.94 1.58 43.17
CA TRP A 35 -15.35 1.83 41.79
C TRP A 35 -14.14 2.18 40.91
N ARG A 36 -13.93 1.45 39.81
CA ARG A 36 -12.81 1.70 38.88
C ARG A 36 -13.27 1.59 37.43
N LYS A 37 -12.95 2.63 36.65
CA LYS A 37 -13.09 2.60 35.19
C LYS A 37 -11.89 1.87 34.58
N VAL A 38 -12.15 0.90 33.73
CA VAL A 38 -11.14 0.15 32.98
C VAL A 38 -11.41 0.39 31.51
N SER A 39 -10.50 1.09 30.85
CA SER A 39 -10.63 1.36 29.41
C SER A 39 -9.63 0.50 28.65
N SER A 40 -10.07 -0.14 27.57
CA SER A 40 -9.19 -0.97 26.75
C SER A 40 -8.15 -0.11 26.01
N ALA A 41 -6.93 -0.61 25.85
CA ALA A 41 -5.93 0.00 24.98
C ALA A 41 -6.26 -0.23 23.49
N LEU A 42 -7.01 -1.30 23.19
CA LEU A 42 -7.40 -1.64 21.82
C LEU A 42 -8.46 -0.67 21.31
N ARG A 43 -8.20 -0.08 20.15
CA ARG A 43 -9.12 0.77 19.41
C ARG A 43 -9.43 0.07 18.08
N VAL A 44 -10.70 -0.15 17.80
CA VAL A 44 -11.14 -0.79 16.56
C VAL A 44 -11.71 0.31 15.67
N GLN A 45 -11.02 0.63 14.58
CA GLN A 45 -11.52 1.57 13.58
C GLN A 45 -12.46 0.80 12.65
N VAL A 46 -13.73 1.18 12.64
CA VAL A 46 -14.73 0.58 11.76
C VAL A 46 -14.94 1.56 10.62
N LEU A 47 -14.57 1.14 9.42
CA LEU A 47 -14.74 1.88 8.18
C LEU A 47 -15.72 1.09 7.33
N VAL A 48 -16.87 1.69 6.99
CA VAL A 48 -17.79 1.08 6.05
C VAL A 48 -17.27 1.32 4.66
N GLU A 49 -16.97 0.24 3.95
CA GLU A 49 -16.70 0.31 2.51
C GLU A 49 -18.03 0.58 1.80
N GLY A 50 -18.43 1.85 1.74
CA GLY A 50 -19.62 2.29 1.04
C GLY A 50 -19.53 1.93 -0.44
N HIS A 51 -20.41 1.03 -0.90
CA HIS A 51 -20.70 0.75 -2.31
C HIS A 51 -19.48 0.72 -3.27
N ILE A 52 -18.59 -0.26 -3.13
CA ILE A 52 -17.92 -0.80 -4.34
C ILE A 52 -18.74 -1.98 -4.82
N CYS A 53 -19.90 -1.67 -5.42
CA CYS A 53 -20.48 -2.58 -6.38
C CYS A 53 -19.45 -2.64 -7.54
N LYS A 54 -18.58 -3.64 -7.51
CA LYS A 54 -17.57 -3.88 -8.54
C LYS A 54 -18.23 -4.48 -9.78
N CYS A 55 -19.29 -3.84 -10.26
CA CYS A 55 -19.81 -4.01 -11.61
C CYS A 55 -18.96 -3.17 -12.56
N ASN A 56 -17.67 -3.45 -12.62
CA ASN A 56 -16.93 -3.18 -13.84
C ASN A 56 -15.96 -4.32 -14.11
N LYS A 57 -16.29 -5.09 -15.15
CA LYS A 57 -15.35 -5.95 -15.85
C LYS A 57 -14.23 -5.06 -16.36
N GLY A 58 -13.09 -5.06 -15.66
CA GLY A 58 -11.93 -4.32 -16.13
C GLY A 58 -10.84 -4.23 -15.08
N SER A 59 -9.96 -5.23 -15.09
CA SER A 59 -8.57 -5.18 -14.61
C SER A 59 -8.35 -4.88 -13.12
N GLY A 60 -7.58 -5.77 -12.49
CA GLY A 60 -7.29 -5.72 -11.06
C GLY A 60 -6.40 -4.57 -10.59
N ASN A 61 -6.20 -4.62 -9.28
CA ASN A 61 -5.23 -3.89 -8.46
C ASN A 61 -5.57 -2.44 -8.12
N HIS A 62 -6.15 -2.26 -6.92
CA HIS A 62 -5.40 -1.60 -5.86
C HIS A 62 -6.03 -1.94 -4.50
N GLY A 63 -5.50 -2.96 -3.80
CA GLY A 63 -5.76 -3.19 -2.38
C GLY A 63 -4.83 -2.33 -1.53
N ASP A 64 -5.38 -1.44 -0.71
CA ASP A 64 -4.65 -0.58 0.21
C ASP A 64 -4.20 -1.41 1.42
N GLY A 65 -3.08 -2.11 1.24
CA GLY A 65 -2.37 -2.78 2.31
C GLY A 65 -1.10 -2.00 2.70
N PRO A 66 -0.62 -2.13 3.95
CA PRO A 66 0.62 -1.49 4.42
C PRO A 66 1.90 -1.92 3.67
N GLY A 67 1.81 -2.77 2.65
CA GLY A 67 2.89 -3.10 1.70
C GLY A 67 3.18 -2.03 0.63
N ARG A 68 2.26 -1.09 0.37
CA ARG A 68 2.38 -0.10 -0.72
C ARG A 68 3.49 0.95 -0.55
N ARG A 69 4.12 1.03 0.63
CA ARG A 69 5.19 2.00 0.88
C ARG A 69 6.44 1.77 0.05
N PHE A 70 6.62 0.59 -0.54
CA PHE A 70 7.79 0.25 -1.37
C PHE A 70 7.45 0.02 -2.85
N ASP A 71 6.17 -0.14 -3.20
CA ASP A 71 5.76 -0.35 -4.61
C ASP A 71 6.06 0.87 -5.48
N TRP A 72 5.82 2.09 -4.97
CA TRP A 72 6.13 3.31 -5.71
C TRP A 72 7.64 3.47 -5.97
N ILE A 73 8.48 2.97 -5.05
CA ILE A 73 9.94 2.99 -5.18
C ILE A 73 10.36 2.04 -6.30
N TRP A 74 9.79 0.84 -6.36
CA TRP A 74 10.04 -0.11 -7.45
C TRP A 74 9.66 0.47 -8.81
N MET A 75 8.50 1.12 -8.91
CA MET A 75 8.07 1.77 -10.15
C MET A 75 9.02 2.91 -10.57
N LEU A 76 9.52 3.68 -9.60
CA LEU A 76 10.50 4.74 -9.84
C LEU A 76 11.85 4.17 -10.33
N VAL A 77 12.32 3.07 -9.73
CA VAL A 77 13.56 2.39 -10.16
C VAL A 77 13.44 1.86 -11.58
N VAL A 78 12.33 1.18 -11.91
CA VAL A 78 12.07 0.66 -13.27
C VAL A 78 11.98 1.81 -14.29
N ALA A 79 11.34 2.92 -13.93
CA ALA A 79 11.27 4.10 -14.79
C ALA A 79 12.66 4.68 -15.06
N LEU A 80 13.49 4.85 -14.04
CA LEU A 80 14.86 5.36 -14.20
C LEU A 80 15.73 4.44 -15.06
N LEU A 81 15.65 3.12 -14.83
CA LEU A 81 16.40 2.13 -15.61
C LEU A 81 15.99 2.14 -17.08
N SER A 82 14.68 2.25 -17.38
CA SER A 82 14.22 2.28 -18.77
C SER A 82 14.69 3.54 -19.51
N ILE A 83 14.59 4.71 -18.88
CA ILE A 83 15.09 5.98 -19.44
C ILE A 83 16.60 5.90 -19.68
N TYR A 84 17.35 5.40 -18.71
CA TYR A 84 18.80 5.25 -18.83
C TYR A 84 19.19 4.32 -19.98
N SER A 85 18.51 3.16 -20.09
CA SER A 85 18.74 2.21 -21.19
C SER A 85 18.50 2.85 -22.55
N VAL A 86 17.42 3.63 -22.71
CA VAL A 86 17.11 4.33 -23.95
C VAL A 86 18.19 5.37 -24.27
N ALA A 87 18.59 6.18 -23.29
CA ALA A 87 19.62 7.20 -23.47
C ALA A 87 20.97 6.60 -23.89
N VAL A 88 21.43 5.54 -23.22
CA VAL A 88 22.67 4.84 -23.57
C VAL A 88 22.60 4.24 -24.97
N THR A 89 21.45 3.65 -25.34
CA THR A 89 21.26 3.07 -26.67
C THR A 89 21.38 4.14 -27.75
N ILE A 90 20.77 5.32 -27.56
CA ILE A 90 20.86 6.44 -28.51
C ILE A 90 22.32 6.90 -28.65
N LEU A 91 23.02 7.12 -27.53
CA LEU A 91 24.43 7.53 -27.55
C LEU A 91 25.33 6.50 -28.23
N ALA A 92 25.11 5.21 -27.96
CA ALA A 92 25.84 4.12 -28.58
C ALA A 92 25.62 4.10 -30.10
N VAL A 93 24.39 4.25 -30.57
CA VAL A 93 24.07 4.30 -32.01
C VAL A 93 24.72 5.52 -32.67
N VAL A 94 24.65 6.71 -32.07
CA VAL A 94 25.28 7.92 -32.61
C VAL A 94 26.80 7.75 -32.71
N ASN A 95 27.43 7.25 -31.65
CA ASN A 95 28.87 6.99 -31.64
C ASN A 95 29.25 5.91 -32.65
N TRP A 96 28.44 4.87 -32.80
CA TRP A 96 28.67 3.80 -33.76
C TRP A 96 28.57 4.30 -35.20
N VAL A 97 27.55 5.11 -35.52
CA VAL A 97 27.43 5.76 -36.83
C VAL A 97 28.62 6.68 -37.10
N LYS A 98 29.05 7.46 -36.11
CA LYS A 98 30.22 8.33 -36.26
C LYS A 98 31.51 7.53 -36.51
N TYR A 99 31.73 6.47 -35.73
CA TYR A 99 32.89 5.60 -35.90
C TYR A 99 32.86 4.86 -37.24
N PHE A 100 31.70 4.36 -37.67
CA PHE A 100 31.53 3.72 -38.97
C PHE A 100 31.81 4.69 -40.13
N TRP A 101 31.35 5.93 -40.03
CA TRP A 101 31.65 6.97 -41.02
C TRP A 101 33.15 7.31 -41.07
N ASP A 102 33.81 7.39 -39.92
CA ASP A 102 35.25 7.64 -39.83
C ASP A 102 36.07 6.49 -40.43
N VAL A 103 35.71 5.24 -40.09
CA VAL A 103 36.31 4.03 -40.68
C VAL A 103 36.10 4.01 -42.19
N LYS A 104 34.89 4.33 -42.67
CA LYS A 104 34.59 4.36 -44.11
C LYS A 104 35.39 5.45 -44.83
N LYS A 105 35.59 6.61 -44.20
CA LYS A 105 36.41 7.69 -44.73
C LYS A 105 37.88 7.26 -44.85
N ASN A 106 38.43 6.65 -43.81
CA ASN A 106 39.82 6.19 -43.79
C ASN A 106 40.09 4.97 -44.70
N SER A 107 39.06 4.24 -45.13
CA SER A 107 39.18 3.09 -46.05
C SER A 107 39.03 3.46 -47.54
N GLY A 108 38.71 4.71 -47.87
CA GLY A 108 38.52 5.17 -49.26
C GLY A 108 39.72 5.89 -49.88
N ASP A 109 40.80 6.08 -49.12
CA ASP A 109 42.03 6.78 -49.54
C ASP A 109 43.22 5.81 -49.74
N SER A 110 42.99 4.62 -50.30
CA SER A 110 44.04 3.70 -50.75
C SER A 110 43.73 3.07 -52.10
#